data_AF-A0A2M7X8T6-F1
#
_entry.id   AF-A0A2M7X8T6-F1
#
_cell.length_a   1.000
_cell.length_b   1.000
_cell.length_c   1.000
_cell.angle_alpha   90.00
_cell.angle_beta   90.00
_cell.angle_gamma   90.00
#
_symmetry.space_group_name_H-M   'P 1'
#
loop_
_entity.id
_entity.type
_entity.pdbx_description
1 polymer ?
#
loop_
_entity_poly.entity_id
_entity_poly.type
_entity_poly.pdbx_seq_one_letter_code
_entity_poly.pdbx_strand_id
1 'polypeptide(L)'
;MVGNTETYTSYYNVIGGGSYNTVSGSGNIVWGYANSVSNSNISVILGGAGNLIESAFAAAMIGGAANEVDADYALAAGGTGNTVYYQALRAAAFGGNSNNVYTGDSAVAVGGYDALVYGDYSGTFGGSGSETGSSATYATVTGGYSNLSTAPYASVSGGDNN
;
A
#
# COMPACT_ATOMS: atom_id res chain seq x y z
N MET A 1 -22.26 -21.59 -11.46
CA MET A 1 -21.60 -20.39 -10.91
C MET A 1 -20.30 -20.21 -11.68
N VAL A 2 -20.01 -18.98 -12.09
CA VAL A 2 -19.03 -18.58 -13.13
C VAL A 2 -17.61 -19.04 -12.79
N GLY A 3 -16.78 -19.28 -13.81
CA GLY A 3 -15.50 -19.99 -13.73
C GLY A 3 -14.47 -19.31 -12.84
N ASN A 4 -14.20 -19.94 -11.72
CA ASN A 4 -13.10 -19.61 -10.83
C ASN A 4 -12.00 -20.64 -11.09
N THR A 5 -10.81 -20.21 -11.50
CA THR A 5 -9.62 -21.08 -11.49
C THR A 5 -9.14 -21.15 -10.04
N GLU A 6 -9.81 -21.95 -9.21
CA GLU A 6 -9.54 -22.06 -7.77
C GLU A 6 -8.35 -22.97 -7.53
N THR A 7 -7.17 -22.38 -7.33
CA THR A 7 -5.99 -23.14 -6.91
C THR A 7 -5.88 -23.05 -5.39
N TYR A 8 -6.59 -23.91 -4.65
CA TYR A 8 -6.45 -24.00 -3.20
C TYR A 8 -5.18 -24.78 -2.84
N THR A 9 -4.12 -24.10 -2.45
CA THR A 9 -2.91 -24.74 -1.91
C THR A 9 -2.79 -24.64 -0.39
N SER A 10 -3.81 -24.13 0.32
CA SER A 10 -3.65 -23.73 1.73
C SER A 10 -4.98 -23.52 2.49
N TYR A 11 -4.92 -23.64 3.82
CA TYR A 11 -6.07 -23.70 4.71
C TYR A 11 -6.79 -22.33 4.89
N TYR A 12 -8.14 -22.35 4.95
CA TYR A 12 -9.01 -21.24 5.41
C TYR A 12 -9.10 -19.97 4.55
N ASN A 13 -8.83 -20.03 3.25
CA ASN A 13 -9.04 -18.88 2.36
C ASN A 13 -10.52 -18.69 1.98
N VAL A 14 -10.92 -17.44 1.74
CA VAL A 14 -12.26 -17.05 1.24
C VAL A 14 -12.10 -16.20 -0.02
N ILE A 15 -12.67 -16.66 -1.13
CA ILE A 15 -12.89 -15.83 -2.32
C ILE A 15 -14.38 -15.49 -2.35
N GLY A 16 -14.73 -14.27 -1.95
CA GLY A 16 -16.12 -13.89 -1.69
C GLY A 16 -16.95 -13.59 -2.94
N GLY A 17 -16.31 -13.31 -4.08
CA GLY A 17 -17.00 -13.09 -5.36
C GLY A 17 -16.16 -12.34 -6.39
N GLY A 18 -16.76 -12.11 -7.56
CA GLY A 18 -16.13 -11.47 -8.72
C GLY A 18 -15.50 -12.47 -9.69
N SER A 19 -14.38 -12.12 -10.32
CA SER A 19 -13.75 -12.97 -11.35
C SER A 19 -12.23 -12.79 -11.39
N TYR A 20 -11.51 -13.84 -11.77
CA TYR A 20 -10.05 -13.85 -11.92
C TYR A 20 -9.25 -13.58 -10.64
N ASN A 21 -9.82 -13.84 -9.46
CA ASN A 21 -9.08 -13.71 -8.21
C ASN A 21 -8.19 -14.93 -7.95
N THR A 22 -6.97 -14.71 -7.47
CA THR A 22 -5.99 -15.75 -7.14
C THR A 22 -5.55 -15.64 -5.69
N VAL A 23 -5.43 -16.76 -4.98
CA VAL A 23 -5.03 -16.77 -3.58
C VAL A 23 -4.07 -17.93 -3.31
N SER A 24 -2.89 -17.64 -2.79
CA SER A 24 -1.96 -18.60 -2.21
C SER A 24 -1.55 -18.16 -0.79
N GLY A 25 -1.20 -19.12 0.07
CA GLY A 25 -1.03 -18.89 1.51
C GLY A 25 -2.34 -19.01 2.31
N SER A 26 -2.35 -18.79 3.62
CA SER A 26 -3.41 -19.28 4.53
C SER A 26 -4.22 -18.16 5.19
N GLY A 27 -5.53 -18.36 5.32
CA GLY A 27 -6.42 -17.46 6.06
C GLY A 27 -6.72 -16.12 5.37
N ASN A 28 -6.60 -16.06 4.04
CA ASN A 28 -6.78 -14.84 3.28
C ASN A 28 -8.25 -14.65 2.83
N ILE A 29 -8.68 -13.40 2.68
CA ILE A 29 -10.02 -13.05 2.17
C ILE A 29 -9.89 -12.14 0.95
N VAL A 30 -10.46 -12.53 -0.19
CA VAL A 30 -10.34 -11.78 -1.45
C VAL A 30 -11.69 -11.61 -2.13
N TRP A 31 -11.99 -10.39 -2.55
CA TRP A 31 -13.17 -10.01 -3.32
C TRP A 31 -12.74 -9.15 -4.53
N GLY A 32 -13.61 -8.99 -5.53
CA GLY A 32 -13.41 -8.05 -6.64
C GLY A 32 -12.97 -8.70 -7.95
N TYR A 33 -12.25 -7.97 -8.79
CA TYR A 33 -11.87 -8.41 -10.14
C TYR A 33 -10.36 -8.49 -10.30
N ALA A 34 -9.85 -9.64 -10.72
CA ALA A 34 -8.43 -9.84 -11.01
C ALA A 34 -7.49 -9.50 -9.83
N ASN A 35 -7.93 -9.72 -8.59
CA ASN A 35 -7.11 -9.47 -7.40
C ASN A 35 -6.30 -10.71 -7.01
N SER A 36 -5.07 -10.52 -6.54
CA SER A 36 -4.17 -11.61 -6.19
C SER A 36 -3.64 -11.46 -4.77
N VAL A 37 -3.59 -12.57 -4.04
CA VAL A 37 -2.84 -12.70 -2.80
C VAL A 37 -1.84 -13.85 -3.00
N SER A 38 -0.54 -13.58 -2.88
CA SER A 38 0.52 -14.52 -3.19
C SER A 38 1.51 -14.66 -2.03
N ASN A 39 1.76 -15.90 -1.56
CA ASN A 39 2.69 -16.20 -0.47
C ASN A 39 2.40 -15.44 0.85
N SER A 40 1.14 -15.03 1.05
CA SER A 40 0.73 -14.19 2.17
C SER A 40 -0.22 -14.92 3.11
N ASN A 41 -0.26 -14.51 4.37
CA ASN A 41 -1.14 -15.13 5.37
C ASN A 41 -1.97 -14.06 6.10
N ILE A 42 -3.20 -14.43 6.47
CA ILE A 42 -4.13 -13.59 7.25
C ILE A 42 -4.35 -12.22 6.59
N SER A 43 -4.28 -12.15 5.27
CA SER A 43 -4.39 -10.91 4.51
C SER A 43 -5.76 -10.74 3.88
N VAL A 44 -6.14 -9.50 3.57
CA VAL A 44 -7.47 -9.20 3.04
C VAL A 44 -7.42 -8.23 1.85
N ILE A 45 -8.15 -8.55 0.79
CA ILE A 45 -8.53 -7.62 -0.27
C ILE A 45 -10.05 -7.56 -0.30
N LEU A 46 -10.63 -6.45 0.18
CA LEU A 46 -12.09 -6.28 0.29
C LEU A 46 -12.77 -5.97 -1.05
N GLY A 47 -12.03 -5.61 -2.09
CA GLY A 47 -12.58 -5.34 -3.41
C GLY A 47 -11.60 -4.65 -4.35
N GLY A 48 -12.14 -3.97 -5.35
CA GLY A 48 -11.33 -3.27 -6.37
C GLY A 48 -10.91 -4.17 -7.53
N ALA A 49 -9.93 -3.71 -8.31
CA ALA A 49 -9.48 -4.38 -9.51
C ALA A 49 -7.95 -4.43 -9.66
N GLY A 50 -7.39 -5.63 -9.87
CA GLY A 50 -5.95 -5.77 -10.14
C GLY A 50 -5.04 -5.49 -8.95
N ASN A 51 -5.52 -5.63 -7.73
CA ASN A 51 -4.74 -5.42 -6.51
C ASN A 51 -3.91 -6.67 -6.17
N LEU A 52 -2.70 -6.48 -5.64
CA LEU A 52 -1.75 -7.56 -5.32
C LEU A 52 -1.22 -7.45 -3.89
N ILE A 53 -1.53 -8.42 -3.03
CA ILE A 53 -0.77 -8.62 -1.80
C ILE A 53 0.25 -9.73 -2.05
N GLU A 54 1.53 -9.46 -1.84
CA GLU A 54 2.62 -10.43 -2.01
C GLU A 54 3.42 -10.57 -0.72
N SER A 55 3.91 -11.78 -0.42
CA SER A 55 4.86 -12.12 0.66
C SER A 55 4.62 -11.44 2.03
N ALA A 56 3.37 -11.15 2.39
CA ALA A 56 3.02 -10.33 3.54
C ALA A 56 2.20 -11.09 4.58
N PHE A 57 2.35 -10.71 5.84
CA PHE A 57 1.56 -11.17 6.97
C PHE A 57 0.61 -10.08 7.45
N ALA A 58 -0.68 -10.42 7.57
CA ALA A 58 -1.71 -9.51 8.08
C ALA A 58 -1.82 -8.17 7.33
N ALA A 59 -1.59 -8.18 6.01
CA ALA A 59 -1.76 -7.02 5.15
C ALA A 59 -3.23 -6.81 4.77
N ALA A 60 -3.61 -5.56 4.51
CA ALA A 60 -4.96 -5.21 4.14
C ALA A 60 -5.01 -4.30 2.90
N MET A 61 -5.95 -4.60 2.02
CA MET A 61 -6.41 -3.70 0.98
C MET A 61 -7.91 -3.54 1.03
N ILE A 62 -8.37 -2.30 1.07
CA ILE A 62 -9.81 -2.00 1.12
C ILE A 62 -10.40 -1.99 -0.29
N GLY A 63 -9.65 -1.53 -1.29
CA GLY A 63 -10.09 -1.48 -2.68
C GLY A 63 -9.14 -0.70 -3.57
N GLY A 64 -9.69 0.03 -4.55
CA GLY A 64 -8.91 0.74 -5.56
C GLY A 64 -8.51 -0.13 -6.73
N ALA A 65 -7.53 0.30 -7.51
CA ALA A 65 -7.07 -0.40 -8.69
C ALA A 65 -5.54 -0.46 -8.79
N ALA A 66 -5.00 -1.62 -9.17
CA ALA A 66 -3.57 -1.79 -9.38
C ALA A 66 -2.69 -1.39 -8.17
N ASN A 67 -3.18 -1.58 -6.93
CA ASN A 67 -2.37 -1.35 -5.74
C ASN A 67 -1.57 -2.61 -5.38
N GLU A 68 -0.42 -2.42 -4.75
CA GLU A 68 0.49 -3.48 -4.35
C GLU A 68 0.92 -3.33 -2.88
N VAL A 69 0.88 -4.41 -2.11
CA VAL A 69 1.36 -4.45 -0.73
C VAL A 69 2.23 -5.69 -0.54
N ASP A 70 3.50 -5.46 -0.20
CA ASP A 70 4.51 -6.52 0.00
C ASP A 70 5.05 -6.54 1.45
N ALA A 71 4.45 -5.75 2.35
CA ALA A 71 4.91 -5.59 3.74
C ALA A 71 3.94 -6.14 4.78
N ASP A 72 4.50 -6.65 5.88
CA ASP A 72 3.71 -7.11 7.02
C ASP A 72 2.96 -5.96 7.69
N TYR A 73 1.72 -6.22 8.07
CA TYR A 73 0.80 -5.29 8.74
C TYR A 73 0.53 -4.01 7.96
N ALA A 74 0.83 -3.99 6.66
CA ALA A 74 0.65 -2.82 5.82
C ALA A 74 -0.79 -2.67 5.28
N LEU A 75 -1.11 -1.45 4.86
CA LEU A 75 -2.43 -1.07 4.36
C LEU A 75 -2.34 -0.33 3.02
N ALA A 76 -3.11 -0.76 2.03
CA ALA A 76 -3.49 0.06 0.88
C ALA A 76 -5.02 0.30 0.90
N ALA A 77 -5.47 1.48 1.33
CA ALA A 77 -6.90 1.73 1.53
C ALA A 77 -7.66 2.06 0.23
N GLY A 78 -6.98 2.40 -0.86
CA GLY A 78 -7.63 2.69 -2.14
C GLY A 78 -6.71 3.39 -3.13
N GLY A 79 -7.31 4.17 -4.03
CA GLY A 79 -6.57 4.89 -5.06
C GLY A 79 -6.15 3.98 -6.23
N THR A 80 -5.12 4.41 -6.97
CA THR A 80 -4.64 3.69 -8.15
C THR A 80 -3.13 3.61 -8.19
N GLY A 81 -2.56 2.42 -8.33
CA GLY A 81 -1.12 2.28 -8.53
C GLY A 81 -0.28 2.56 -7.29
N ASN A 82 -0.83 2.46 -6.08
CA ASN A 82 -0.06 2.70 -4.85
C ASN A 82 0.68 1.43 -4.43
N THR A 83 1.92 1.57 -3.96
CA THR A 83 2.75 0.43 -3.54
C THR A 83 3.31 0.64 -2.13
N VAL A 84 3.16 -0.39 -1.28
CA VAL A 84 3.86 -0.48 0.00
C VAL A 84 4.85 -1.63 -0.06
N TYR A 85 6.15 -1.32 -0.09
CA TYR A 85 7.23 -2.28 -0.32
C TYR A 85 7.58 -3.07 0.95
N TYR A 86 8.12 -4.28 0.79
CA TYR A 86 8.41 -5.24 1.88
C TYR A 86 9.20 -4.72 3.09
N GLN A 87 9.96 -3.64 2.93
CA GLN A 87 10.73 -3.05 4.02
C GLN A 87 9.90 -2.10 4.90
N ALA A 88 8.79 -1.58 4.38
CA ALA A 88 7.90 -0.63 5.05
C ALA A 88 6.87 -1.33 5.95
N LEU A 89 7.35 -1.99 7.01
CA LEU A 89 6.49 -2.68 7.96
C LEU A 89 5.47 -1.71 8.59
N ARG A 90 4.23 -2.16 8.80
CA ARG A 90 3.14 -1.34 9.40
C ARG A 90 2.85 -0.03 8.66
N ALA A 91 3.31 0.13 7.42
CA ALA A 91 3.09 1.34 6.64
C ALA A 91 1.70 1.37 5.99
N ALA A 92 1.28 2.55 5.56
CA ALA A 92 -0.02 2.73 4.93
C ALA A 92 0.01 3.70 3.74
N ALA A 93 -0.59 3.28 2.63
CA ALA A 93 -1.00 4.13 1.52
C ALA A 93 -2.53 4.26 1.53
N PHE A 94 -3.07 5.42 1.92
CA PHE A 94 -4.53 5.57 2.09
C PHE A 94 -5.28 5.80 0.77
N GLY A 95 -4.60 6.31 -0.26
CA GLY A 95 -5.22 6.57 -1.55
C GLY A 95 -4.32 7.39 -2.47
N GLY A 96 -4.94 8.15 -3.37
CA GLY A 96 -4.21 8.90 -4.41
C GLY A 96 -3.76 8.02 -5.57
N ASN A 97 -2.78 8.49 -6.32
CA ASN A 97 -2.26 7.79 -7.49
C ASN A 97 -0.73 7.68 -7.42
N SER A 98 -0.21 6.47 -7.61
CA SER A 98 1.23 6.23 -7.72
C SER A 98 2.04 6.62 -6.48
N ASN A 99 1.45 6.50 -5.28
CA ASN A 99 2.15 6.75 -4.02
C ASN A 99 2.90 5.50 -3.55
N ASN A 100 4.17 5.68 -3.20
CA ASN A 100 5.10 4.60 -2.87
C ASN A 100 5.68 4.77 -1.46
N VAL A 101 5.55 3.74 -0.62
CA VAL A 101 6.16 3.68 0.71
C VAL A 101 7.23 2.59 0.72
N TYR A 102 8.50 2.98 0.74
CA TYR A 102 9.64 2.09 0.46
C TYR A 102 10.18 1.39 1.71
N THR A 103 10.81 2.15 2.60
CA THR A 103 11.58 1.61 3.74
C THR A 103 11.06 2.02 5.10
N GLY A 104 10.17 3.01 5.14
CA GLY A 104 9.78 3.66 6.39
C GLY A 104 8.83 2.78 7.20
N ASP A 105 9.32 2.30 8.35
CA ASP A 105 8.48 1.60 9.32
C ASP A 105 7.39 2.54 9.85
N SER A 106 6.13 2.08 9.82
CA SER A 106 4.96 2.90 10.16
C SER A 106 4.87 4.23 9.41
N ALA A 107 5.46 4.31 8.22
CA ALA A 107 5.36 5.49 7.39
C ALA A 107 4.03 5.55 6.63
N VAL A 108 3.60 6.76 6.27
CA VAL A 108 2.25 6.98 5.73
C VAL A 108 2.26 7.89 4.51
N ALA A 109 1.65 7.40 3.42
CA ALA A 109 1.22 8.24 2.30
C ALA A 109 -0.31 8.36 2.34
N VAL A 110 -0.85 9.55 2.65
CA VAL A 110 -2.30 9.72 2.82
C VAL A 110 -3.02 9.84 1.46
N GLY A 111 -2.39 10.48 0.49
CA GLY A 111 -2.93 10.69 -0.85
C GLY A 111 -2.01 11.56 -1.68
N GLY A 112 -2.55 12.14 -2.76
CA GLY A 112 -1.76 12.90 -3.74
C GLY A 112 -1.34 12.05 -4.93
N TYR A 113 -0.35 12.56 -5.67
CA TYR A 113 0.21 11.96 -6.87
C TYR A 113 1.72 11.82 -6.72
N ASP A 114 2.29 10.64 -7.00
CA ASP A 114 3.73 10.38 -6.97
C ASP A 114 4.41 10.73 -5.63
N ALA A 115 3.81 10.40 -4.48
CA ALA A 115 4.49 10.52 -3.20
C ALA A 115 5.54 9.41 -3.01
N LEU A 116 6.69 9.75 -2.42
CA LEU A 116 7.78 8.82 -2.11
C LEU A 116 8.13 8.90 -0.62
N VAL A 117 7.88 7.83 0.13
CA VAL A 117 8.03 7.84 1.60
C VAL A 117 9.08 6.82 2.03
N TYR A 118 10.22 7.29 2.55
CA TYR A 118 11.35 6.43 2.92
C TYR A 118 11.66 6.40 4.42
N GLY A 119 11.42 7.48 5.16
CA GLY A 119 11.80 7.59 6.58
C GLY A 119 10.85 6.87 7.55
N ASP A 120 11.38 6.27 8.60
CA ASP A 120 10.56 5.67 9.67
C ASP A 120 9.67 6.71 10.35
N TYR A 121 8.42 6.36 10.61
CA TYR A 121 7.40 7.25 11.19
C TYR A 121 7.17 8.55 10.41
N SER A 122 7.62 8.61 9.15
CA SER A 122 7.47 9.78 8.30
C SER A 122 6.17 9.73 7.51
N GLY A 123 5.78 10.85 6.92
CA GLY A 123 4.63 10.81 6.02
C GLY A 123 4.43 12.01 5.12
N THR A 124 3.68 11.75 4.06
CA THR A 124 3.22 12.72 3.06
C THR A 124 1.70 12.76 3.08
N PHE A 125 1.11 13.93 3.23
CA PHE A 125 -0.35 14.06 3.40
C PHE A 125 -1.11 14.40 2.11
N GLY A 126 -0.39 14.75 1.03
CA GLY A 126 -0.97 15.06 -0.27
C GLY A 126 0.04 15.73 -1.20
N GLY A 127 -0.48 16.43 -2.21
CA GLY A 127 0.34 17.12 -3.21
C GLY A 127 0.74 16.25 -4.39
N SER A 128 1.75 16.72 -5.13
CA SER A 128 2.33 16.04 -6.29
C SER A 128 3.85 15.98 -6.13
N GLY A 129 4.44 14.80 -6.12
CA GLY A 129 5.90 14.65 -5.97
C GLY A 129 6.43 14.98 -4.58
N SER A 130 5.68 14.68 -3.52
CA SER A 130 6.14 14.87 -2.13
C SER A 130 7.07 13.73 -1.70
N GLU A 131 8.21 14.03 -1.06
CA GLU A 131 9.19 13.01 -0.66
C GLU A 131 9.65 13.18 0.80
N THR A 132 9.76 12.05 1.54
CA THR A 132 10.52 11.98 2.80
C THR A 132 11.75 11.11 2.62
N GLY A 133 12.95 11.64 2.85
CA GLY A 133 14.21 10.92 2.64
C GLY A 133 14.40 9.72 3.58
N SER A 134 15.30 8.80 3.24
CA SER A 134 15.54 7.55 4.00
C SER A 134 16.08 7.77 5.42
N SER A 135 16.70 8.92 5.68
CA SER A 135 17.16 9.32 7.02
C SER A 135 16.18 10.26 7.74
N ALA A 136 15.01 10.52 7.13
CA ALA A 136 14.05 11.51 7.60
C ALA A 136 13.06 10.91 8.61
N THR A 137 13.58 10.32 9.69
CA THR A 137 12.74 9.75 10.76
C THR A 137 11.82 10.83 11.34
N TYR A 138 10.52 10.55 11.48
CA TYR A 138 9.49 11.51 11.93
C TYR A 138 9.28 12.73 11.01
N ALA A 139 9.82 12.73 9.79
CA ALA A 139 9.63 13.83 8.88
C ALA A 139 8.20 13.91 8.33
N THR A 140 7.74 15.13 8.05
CA THR A 140 6.40 15.36 7.47
C THR A 140 6.49 16.29 6.27
N VAL A 141 5.80 15.93 5.19
CA VAL A 141 5.44 16.83 4.09
C VAL A 141 3.93 16.92 4.03
N THR A 142 3.36 18.08 4.33
CA THR A 142 1.90 18.24 4.37
C THR A 142 1.27 18.23 2.97
N GLY A 143 1.97 18.71 1.95
CA GLY A 143 1.49 18.71 0.56
C GLY A 143 2.29 19.66 -0.34
N GLY A 144 1.67 20.15 -1.40
CA GLY A 144 2.31 21.06 -2.38
C GLY A 144 2.83 20.34 -3.63
N TYR A 145 3.81 20.93 -4.31
CA TYR A 145 4.41 20.38 -5.52
C TYR A 145 5.92 20.22 -5.31
N SER A 146 6.44 19.00 -5.49
CA SER A 146 7.88 18.70 -5.44
C SER A 146 8.58 19.14 -4.15
N ASN A 147 8.04 18.78 -2.99
CA ASN A 147 8.64 19.12 -1.69
C ASN A 147 9.38 17.92 -1.09
N LEU A 148 10.56 18.16 -0.51
CA LEU A 148 11.46 17.12 0.00
C LEU A 148 11.83 17.38 1.47
N SER A 149 11.55 16.41 2.34
CA SER A 149 11.97 16.45 3.75
C SER A 149 12.99 15.36 4.06
N THR A 150 14.26 15.74 4.29
CA THR A 150 15.39 14.78 4.45
C THR A 150 15.93 14.65 5.86
N ALA A 151 15.67 15.63 6.74
CA ALA A 151 16.20 15.64 8.09
C ALA A 151 15.23 15.00 9.09
N PRO A 152 15.73 14.32 10.14
CA PRO A 152 14.89 13.85 11.23
C PRO A 152 14.06 14.98 11.84
N TYR A 153 12.78 14.71 12.11
CA TYR A 153 11.81 15.66 12.69
C TYR A 153 11.53 16.91 11.83
N ALA A 154 12.00 16.96 10.58
CA ALA A 154 11.72 18.10 9.70
C ALA A 154 10.26 18.12 9.24
N SER A 155 9.73 19.33 9.10
CA SER A 155 8.37 19.55 8.61
C SER A 155 8.39 20.54 7.46
N VAL A 156 7.82 20.12 6.33
CA VAL A 156 7.53 20.97 5.19
C VAL A 156 6.02 21.16 5.12
N SER A 157 5.57 22.37 5.46
CA SER A 157 4.12 22.68 5.50
C SER A 157 3.46 22.69 4.12
N GLY A 158 4.25 22.76 3.05
CA GLY A 158 3.81 22.81 1.66
C GLY A 158 4.58 23.83 0.84
N GLY A 159 4.07 24.15 -0.36
CA GLY A 159 4.72 25.05 -1.31
C GLY A 159 5.15 24.33 -2.59
N ASP A 160 6.07 24.95 -3.33
CA ASP A 160 6.63 24.46 -4.58
C ASP A 160 8.17 24.40 -4.47
N ASN A 161 8.77 23.21 -4.62
CA ASN A 161 10.22 23.00 -4.58
C ASN A 161 10.91 23.43 -3.27
N ASN A 162 10.42 22.96 -2.11
CA ASN A 162 11.02 23.19 -0.79
C ASN A 162 11.85 22.01 -0.29
#